data_AF-A0A3G6V7H2-F1
#
_entry.id   AF-A0A3G6V7H2-F1
#
_cell.length_a   1.000
_cell.length_b   1.000
_cell.length_c   1.000
_cell.angle_alpha   90.00
_cell.angle_beta   90.00
_cell.angle_gamma   90.00
#
_symmetry.space_group_name_H-M   'P 1'
#
loop_
_entity.id
_entity.type
_entity.pdbx_description
1 polymer ?
#
loop_
_entity_poly.entity_id
_entity_poly.type
_entity_poly.pdbx_seq_one_letter_code
_entity_poly.pdbx_strand_id
1 'polypeptide(L)'
;DSDMSKYNGYSSTTQASRRFKRGKRTEINSGQRSQYNPCTKKPTEQSTYGDDNRNSSNSSGDMNNKACALHCFLEQLEMTDDNGMPDRYLVTHSITKDVKNEDLKDFLQESIEECFQILDNENTEDKCEFSKNLMMCLSEKGRANCDDWKD
;
A
#
# COMPACT_ATOMS: atom_id res chain seq x y z
N ASP A 1 62.01 22.70 -48.52
CA ASP A 1 61.68 21.28 -48.76
C ASP A 1 60.27 20.95 -48.32
N SER A 2 59.61 20.24 -49.22
CA SER A 2 58.18 19.93 -49.35
C SER A 2 57.65 18.97 -48.29
N ASP A 3 56.41 19.09 -47.85
CA ASP A 3 55.24 18.39 -48.42
C ASP A 3 54.02 18.57 -47.49
N MET A 4 52.89 19.05 -47.99
CA MET A 4 51.63 19.06 -47.23
C MET A 4 50.42 18.94 -48.16
N SER A 5 49.94 17.70 -48.23
CA SER A 5 48.54 17.22 -48.32
C SER A 5 47.60 17.81 -49.38
N LYS A 6 47.29 16.95 -50.36
CA LYS A 6 46.24 17.11 -51.38
C LYS A 6 44.89 16.51 -50.95
N TYR A 7 43.85 17.29 -51.24
CA TYR A 7 42.54 16.93 -51.82
C TYR A 7 41.48 16.11 -51.05
N ASN A 8 40.31 16.76 -50.96
CA ASN A 8 38.96 16.24 -50.70
C ASN A 8 38.43 15.35 -51.84
N GLY A 9 37.48 14.45 -51.52
CA GLY A 9 36.56 13.89 -52.52
C GLY A 9 35.65 12.75 -52.04
N TYR A 10 34.41 13.11 -51.67
CA TYR A 10 33.12 12.42 -51.83
C TYR A 10 33.02 10.87 -51.79
N SER A 11 32.12 10.35 -50.94
CA SER A 11 30.79 9.82 -51.36
C SER A 11 30.08 9.03 -50.26
N SER A 12 28.81 9.39 -50.04
CA SER A 12 27.86 8.70 -49.17
C SER A 12 27.47 7.34 -49.72
N THR A 13 27.37 6.31 -48.87
CA THR A 13 26.49 5.16 -49.12
C THR A 13 25.95 4.60 -47.80
N THR A 14 24.68 4.26 -47.88
CA THR A 14 23.70 3.85 -46.88
C THR A 14 24.08 2.64 -46.04
N GLN A 15 23.57 2.58 -44.79
CA GLN A 15 23.06 1.32 -44.21
C GLN A 15 22.11 1.56 -43.03
N ALA A 16 21.00 0.80 -43.06
CA ALA A 16 19.81 0.95 -42.23
C ALA A 16 19.98 0.49 -40.77
N SER A 17 19.24 1.13 -39.87
CA SER A 17 19.15 0.80 -38.44
C SER A 17 18.58 -0.59 -38.20
N ARG A 18 19.40 -1.49 -37.63
CA ARG A 18 18.96 -2.84 -37.25
C ARG A 18 18.14 -2.79 -35.97
N ARG A 19 16.84 -3.07 -36.10
CA ARG A 19 15.86 -3.31 -35.03
C ARG A 19 16.21 -4.63 -34.33
N PHE A 20 16.67 -4.57 -33.08
CA PHE A 20 16.96 -5.78 -32.30
C PHE A 20 15.66 -6.51 -31.95
N LYS A 21 15.46 -7.71 -32.51
CA LYS A 21 14.43 -8.68 -32.11
C LYS A 21 14.84 -9.30 -30.78
N ARG A 22 14.00 -9.13 -29.74
CA ARG A 22 14.11 -9.86 -28.47
C ARG A 22 13.82 -11.35 -28.73
N GLY A 23 14.84 -12.18 -28.60
CA GLY A 23 14.74 -13.63 -28.77
C GLY A 23 13.89 -14.27 -27.67
N LYS A 24 12.99 -15.17 -28.08
CA LYS A 24 12.19 -16.04 -27.22
C LYS A 24 13.12 -17.07 -26.57
N ARG A 25 13.39 -16.94 -25.27
CA ARG A 25 14.19 -17.93 -24.51
C ARG A 25 13.27 -18.98 -23.91
N THR A 26 13.65 -20.22 -24.20
CA THR A 26 13.16 -21.50 -23.69
C THR A 26 13.24 -21.56 -22.17
N GLU A 27 12.18 -22.11 -21.58
CA GLU A 27 12.03 -22.40 -20.15
C GLU A 27 13.05 -23.45 -19.68
N ILE A 28 13.80 -23.14 -18.61
CA ILE A 28 14.29 -24.12 -17.62
C ILE A 28 14.24 -23.46 -16.24
N ASN A 29 13.69 -24.22 -15.30
CA ASN A 29 13.19 -23.97 -13.96
C ASN A 29 14.22 -23.46 -12.93
N SER A 30 13.83 -22.52 -12.05
CA SER A 30 14.02 -22.56 -10.58
C SER A 30 13.92 -21.16 -9.96
N GLY A 31 12.97 -20.98 -9.04
CA GLY A 31 12.80 -19.72 -8.32
C GLY A 31 11.32 -19.44 -8.07
N GLN A 32 10.73 -20.16 -7.12
CA GLN A 32 9.44 -19.81 -6.56
C GLN A 32 9.55 -18.42 -5.94
N ARG A 33 9.14 -17.39 -6.67
CA ARG A 33 8.89 -16.07 -6.11
C ARG A 33 7.56 -16.17 -5.38
N SER A 34 7.63 -16.57 -4.10
CA SER A 34 6.52 -16.52 -3.15
C SER A 34 6.00 -15.09 -3.12
N GLN A 35 4.89 -14.85 -3.83
CA GLN A 35 4.06 -13.68 -3.58
C GLN A 35 3.27 -14.01 -2.32
N TYR A 36 3.78 -13.56 -1.19
CA TYR A 36 3.06 -13.63 0.08
C TYR A 36 1.84 -12.69 -0.04
N ASN A 37 0.67 -13.30 -0.23
CA ASN A 37 -0.62 -12.62 -0.18
C ASN A 37 -1.31 -13.10 1.12
N PRO A 38 -1.36 -12.30 2.20
CA PRO A 38 -1.82 -12.78 3.51
C PRO A 38 -3.34 -13.02 3.60
N CYS A 39 -4.11 -12.81 2.52
CA CYS A 39 -5.56 -12.90 2.52
C CYS A 39 -6.14 -13.98 1.59
N THR A 40 -5.66 -15.23 1.69
CA THR A 40 -6.39 -16.38 1.10
C THR A 40 -6.66 -17.45 2.15
N LYS A 41 -7.84 -17.38 2.79
CA LYS A 41 -8.40 -18.52 3.52
C LYS A 41 -8.87 -19.54 2.49
N LYS A 42 -8.26 -20.74 2.45
CA LYS A 42 -8.79 -21.87 1.68
C LYS A 42 -9.97 -22.50 2.44
N PRO A 43 -11.10 -22.82 1.78
CA PRO A 43 -12.15 -23.61 2.40
C PRO A 43 -11.71 -25.08 2.44
N THR A 44 -11.85 -25.71 3.60
CA THR A 44 -11.75 -27.17 3.73
C THR A 44 -13.18 -27.66 3.91
N GLU A 45 -13.67 -28.47 2.97
CA GLU A 45 -15.02 -29.03 3.00
C GLU A 45 -15.10 -30.33 3.83
N GLN A 46 -16.34 -30.62 4.28
CA GLN A 46 -16.91 -31.83 4.88
C GLN A 46 -16.79 -32.02 6.42
N SER A 47 -17.86 -32.27 7.21
CA SER A 47 -19.30 -32.43 6.97
C SER A 47 -20.11 -32.27 8.28
N THR A 48 -21.37 -31.80 8.14
CA THR A 48 -22.63 -32.17 8.85
C THR A 48 -22.77 -32.01 10.38
N TYR A 49 -23.71 -31.15 10.81
CA TYR A 49 -24.94 -31.40 11.61
C TYR A 49 -25.38 -30.10 12.30
N GLY A 50 -26.69 -29.79 12.25
CA GLY A 50 -27.32 -28.87 13.21
C GLY A 50 -28.07 -27.70 12.59
N ASP A 51 -29.38 -27.89 12.47
CA ASP A 51 -30.41 -26.87 12.37
C ASP A 51 -30.19 -25.74 13.39
N ASP A 52 -30.23 -24.48 12.95
CA ASP A 52 -30.73 -23.38 13.77
C ASP A 52 -31.03 -22.18 12.85
N ASN A 53 -32.31 -22.05 12.56
CA ASN A 53 -32.92 -20.93 11.86
C ASN A 53 -32.80 -19.66 12.73
N ARG A 54 -31.63 -19.01 12.71
CA ARG A 54 -31.42 -17.71 13.35
C ARG A 54 -31.31 -16.62 12.30
N ASN A 55 -32.44 -15.95 12.13
CA ASN A 55 -32.56 -14.68 11.45
C ASN A 55 -31.56 -13.67 12.06
N SER A 56 -30.35 -13.57 11.47
CA SER A 56 -29.28 -12.68 11.93
C SER A 56 -29.12 -11.54 10.93
N SER A 57 -30.10 -10.64 10.93
CA SER A 57 -29.98 -9.34 10.26
C SER A 57 -29.81 -8.27 11.34
N ASN A 58 -28.63 -8.17 11.96
CA ASN A 58 -28.27 -7.01 12.79
C ASN A 58 -26.77 -6.86 13.15
N SER A 59 -25.83 -7.57 12.49
CA SER A 59 -24.40 -7.40 12.81
C SER A 59 -23.74 -6.20 12.11
N SER A 60 -24.36 -5.64 11.07
CA SER A 60 -23.84 -4.49 10.32
C SER A 60 -23.92 -3.18 11.11
N GLY A 61 -24.91 -3.02 11.98
CA GLY A 61 -25.09 -1.80 12.78
C GLY A 61 -24.00 -1.59 13.83
N ASP A 62 -23.58 -2.66 14.54
CA ASP A 62 -22.58 -2.56 15.61
C ASP A 62 -21.17 -2.24 15.10
N MET A 63 -20.80 -2.83 13.95
CA MET A 63 -19.52 -2.54 13.31
C MET A 63 -19.46 -1.11 12.74
N ASN A 64 -20.56 -0.62 12.16
CA ASN A 64 -20.67 0.78 11.74
C ASN A 64 -20.56 1.75 12.92
N ASN A 65 -21.19 1.42 14.06
CA ASN A 65 -21.10 2.26 15.25
C ASN A 65 -19.65 2.35 15.76
N LYS A 66 -18.90 1.24 15.74
CA LYS A 66 -17.47 1.22 16.10
C LYS A 66 -16.62 1.99 15.09
N ALA A 67 -16.91 1.86 13.80
CA ALA A 67 -16.24 2.61 12.73
C ALA A 67 -16.40 4.13 12.93
N CYS A 68 -17.63 4.58 13.17
CA CYS A 68 -17.88 6.00 13.42
C CYS A 68 -17.35 6.49 14.77
N ALA A 69 -17.19 5.62 15.78
CA ALA A 69 -16.51 5.99 17.02
C ALA A 69 -15.02 6.29 16.77
N LEU A 70 -14.35 5.50 15.93
CA LEU A 70 -12.98 5.78 15.50
C LEU A 70 -12.89 7.09 14.72
N HIS A 71 -13.84 7.33 13.82
CA HIS A 71 -13.93 8.58 13.08
C HIS A 71 -14.10 9.79 14.02
N CYS A 72 -14.99 9.69 15.00
CA CYS A 72 -15.18 10.72 16.03
C CYS A 72 -13.87 11.05 16.76
N PHE A 73 -13.03 10.06 17.08
CA PHE A 73 -11.72 10.35 17.67
C PHE A 73 -10.80 11.12 16.72
N LEU A 74 -10.80 10.80 15.43
CA LEU A 74 -9.99 11.54 14.45
C LEU A 74 -10.46 13.00 14.32
N GLU A 75 -11.78 13.24 14.33
CA GLU A 75 -12.32 14.61 14.35
C GLU A 75 -11.93 15.37 15.62
N GLN A 76 -12.06 14.75 16.79
CA GLN A 76 -11.70 15.38 18.08
C GLN A 76 -10.19 15.67 18.21
N LEU A 77 -9.36 14.96 17.46
CA LEU A 77 -7.92 15.17 17.38
C LEU A 77 -7.51 16.11 16.24
N GLU A 78 -8.48 16.75 15.57
CA GLU A 78 -8.26 17.67 14.46
C GLU A 78 -7.46 17.01 13.32
N MET A 79 -7.72 15.73 13.06
CA MET A 79 -7.05 14.92 12.04
C MET A 79 -7.85 14.81 10.73
N THR A 80 -8.93 15.57 10.58
CA THR A 80 -9.84 15.52 9.42
C THR A 80 -9.85 16.84 8.65
N ASP A 81 -10.04 16.78 7.34
CA ASP A 81 -10.22 17.95 6.48
C ASP A 81 -11.58 18.65 6.69
N ASP A 82 -11.82 19.73 5.95
CA ASP A 82 -13.08 20.48 5.95
C ASP A 82 -14.29 19.62 5.51
N ASN A 83 -14.03 18.53 4.76
CA ASN A 83 -15.05 17.60 4.36
C ASN A 83 -15.30 16.53 5.42
N GLY A 84 -14.56 16.50 6.53
CA GLY A 84 -14.63 15.47 7.56
C GLY A 84 -14.03 14.13 7.12
N MET A 85 -13.17 14.08 6.11
CA MET A 85 -12.37 12.89 5.79
C MET A 85 -11.04 12.97 6.55
N PRO A 86 -10.46 11.86 7.05
CA PRO A 86 -9.11 11.89 7.59
C PRO A 86 -8.12 12.45 6.57
N ASP A 87 -7.44 13.53 6.95
CA ASP A 87 -6.46 14.18 6.08
C ASP A 87 -5.07 13.65 6.39
N ARG A 88 -4.34 13.32 5.34
CA ARG A 88 -3.01 12.72 5.47
C ARG A 88 -2.03 13.61 6.23
N TYR A 89 -2.01 14.91 5.93
CA TYR A 89 -1.09 15.85 6.56
C TYR A 89 -1.47 16.06 8.02
N LEU A 90 -2.76 16.26 8.33
CA LEU A 90 -3.24 16.45 9.69
C LEU A 90 -3.04 15.20 10.55
N VAL A 91 -3.35 14.01 10.05
CA VAL A 91 -3.06 12.73 10.74
C VAL A 91 -1.57 12.61 11.05
N THR A 92 -0.71 12.85 10.04
CA THR A 92 0.76 12.78 10.22
C THR A 92 1.24 13.78 11.26
N HIS A 93 0.78 15.03 11.16
CA HIS A 93 1.18 16.09 12.07
C HIS A 93 0.74 15.77 13.50
N SER A 94 -0.54 15.46 13.72
CA SER A 94 -1.10 15.21 15.04
C SER A 94 -0.49 13.96 15.71
N ILE A 95 -0.18 12.90 14.96
CA ILE A 95 0.47 11.70 15.53
C ILE A 95 1.95 11.96 15.88
N THR A 96 2.66 12.75 15.07
CA THR A 96 4.12 12.91 15.21
C THR A 96 4.55 14.13 16.01
N LYS A 97 3.64 15.05 16.31
CA LYS A 97 3.91 16.36 16.94
C LYS A 97 4.80 16.29 18.17
N ASP A 98 4.57 15.32 19.05
CA ASP A 98 5.25 15.20 20.34
C ASP A 98 6.22 14.00 20.40
N VAL A 99 6.52 13.37 19.26
CA VAL A 99 7.43 12.23 19.16
C VAL A 99 8.87 12.73 19.13
N LYS A 100 9.64 12.39 20.17
CA LYS A 100 11.06 12.82 20.33
C LYS A 100 12.07 11.89 19.69
N ASN A 101 11.72 10.62 19.53
CA ASN A 101 12.60 9.63 18.92
C ASN A 101 12.41 9.74 17.40
N GLU A 102 13.47 10.14 16.68
CA GLU A 102 13.42 10.33 15.23
C GLU A 102 13.14 9.01 14.49
N ASP A 103 13.70 7.88 14.92
CA ASP A 103 13.42 6.56 14.30
C ASP A 103 11.93 6.19 14.44
N LEU A 104 11.34 6.42 15.62
CA LEU A 104 9.91 6.20 15.84
C LEU A 104 9.06 7.15 15.00
N LYS A 105 9.49 8.41 14.87
CA LYS A 105 8.79 9.42 14.09
C LYS A 105 8.81 9.06 12.61
N ASP A 106 9.96 8.68 12.07
CA ASP A 106 10.12 8.22 10.69
C ASP A 106 9.24 7.00 10.43
N PHE A 107 9.26 6.01 11.32
CA PHE A 107 8.38 4.85 11.24
C PHE A 107 6.89 5.22 11.21
N LEU A 108 6.45 6.17 12.05
CA LEU A 108 5.06 6.63 12.07
C LEU A 108 4.70 7.35 10.77
N GLN A 109 5.58 8.21 10.25
CA GLN A 109 5.36 8.92 9.00
C GLN A 109 5.24 7.95 7.81
N GLU A 110 6.15 6.97 7.72
CA GLU A 110 6.13 5.93 6.69
C GLU A 110 4.88 5.05 6.81
N SER A 111 4.52 4.63 8.02
CA SER A 111 3.31 3.84 8.26
C SER A 111 2.04 4.58 7.82
N ILE A 112 1.95 5.88 8.11
CA ILE A 112 0.82 6.72 7.69
C ILE A 112 0.81 6.89 6.16
N GLU A 113 1.95 7.18 5.54
CA GLU A 113 2.09 7.22 4.07
C GLU A 113 1.54 5.95 3.42
N GLU A 114 2.04 4.79 3.84
CA GLU A 114 1.67 3.52 3.23
C GLU A 114 0.20 3.19 3.44
N CYS A 115 -0.36 3.46 4.62
CA CYS A 115 -1.78 3.22 4.88
C CYS A 115 -2.69 4.09 4.01
N PHE A 116 -2.38 5.38 3.84
CA PHE A 116 -3.15 6.23 2.92
C PHE A 116 -3.04 5.74 1.48
N GLN A 117 -1.85 5.36 1.01
CA GLN A 117 -1.67 4.80 -0.34
C GLN A 117 -2.48 3.51 -0.56
N ILE A 118 -2.58 2.64 0.44
CA ILE A 118 -3.40 1.42 0.35
C ILE A 118 -4.89 1.79 0.22
N LEU A 119 -5.38 2.70 1.05
CA LEU A 119 -6.80 3.06 1.11
C LEU A 119 -7.26 3.89 -0.09
N ASP A 120 -6.39 4.74 -0.66
CA ASP A 120 -6.69 5.49 -1.88
C ASP A 120 -6.99 4.54 -3.05
N ASN A 121 -6.37 3.35 -3.07
CA ASN A 121 -6.66 2.33 -4.09
C ASN A 121 -8.03 1.66 -3.89
N GLU A 122 -8.55 1.62 -2.67
CA GLU A 122 -9.84 1.01 -2.33
C GLU A 122 -11.04 1.93 -2.65
N ASN A 123 -10.81 3.23 -2.90
CA ASN A 123 -11.81 4.24 -3.27
C ASN A 123 -13.04 4.26 -2.33
N THR A 124 -12.81 4.26 -1.02
CA THR A 124 -13.89 4.30 -0.03
C THR A 124 -14.36 5.75 0.21
N GLU A 125 -15.61 6.06 -0.12
CA GLU A 125 -16.20 7.40 0.11
C GLU A 125 -16.78 7.58 1.53
N ASP A 126 -16.95 6.50 2.29
CA ASP A 126 -17.52 6.54 3.63
C ASP A 126 -16.45 6.89 4.68
N LYS A 127 -16.63 8.01 5.38
CA LYS A 127 -15.71 8.54 6.40
C LYS A 127 -15.47 7.57 7.56
N CYS A 128 -16.53 6.92 8.04
CA CYS A 128 -16.42 6.01 9.17
C CYS A 128 -15.64 4.77 8.78
N GLU A 129 -15.93 4.22 7.60
CA GLU A 129 -15.23 3.06 7.06
C GLU A 129 -13.77 3.39 6.75
N PHE A 130 -13.49 4.52 6.10
CA PHE A 130 -12.12 4.98 5.83
C PHE A 130 -11.33 5.15 7.13
N SER A 131 -11.92 5.81 8.14
CA SER A 131 -11.31 5.99 9.46
C SER A 131 -11.00 4.65 10.14
N LYS A 132 -11.95 3.71 10.10
CA LYS A 132 -11.75 2.37 10.63
C LYS A 132 -10.59 1.66 9.93
N ASN A 133 -10.56 1.67 8.60
CA ASN A 133 -9.55 0.98 7.82
C ASN A 133 -8.17 1.61 8.00
N LEU A 134 -8.08 2.94 8.12
CA LEU A 134 -6.85 3.65 8.46
C LEU A 134 -6.31 3.22 9.82
N MET A 135 -7.17 3.23 10.86
CA MET A 135 -6.76 2.83 12.20
C MET A 135 -6.36 1.35 12.28
N MET A 136 -7.04 0.48 11.54
CA MET A 136 -6.67 -0.93 11.42
C MET A 136 -5.30 -1.10 10.77
N CYS A 137 -5.05 -0.42 9.64
CA CYS A 137 -3.75 -0.47 8.95
C CYS A 137 -2.61 0.02 9.86
N LEU A 138 -2.78 1.16 10.52
CA LEU A 138 -1.77 1.71 11.43
C LEU A 138 -1.50 0.77 12.62
N SER A 139 -2.55 0.15 13.15
CA SER A 139 -2.42 -0.83 14.25
C SER A 139 -1.64 -2.07 13.82
N GLU A 140 -1.84 -2.55 12.58
CA GLU A 140 -1.09 -3.68 12.02
C GLU A 140 0.38 -3.33 11.79
N LYS A 141 0.69 -2.13 11.28
CA LYS A 141 2.06 -1.62 11.16
C LYS A 141 2.75 -1.56 12.52
N GLY A 142 2.08 -0.96 13.51
CA GLY A 142 2.59 -0.87 14.87
C GLY A 142 2.85 -2.23 15.51
N ARG A 143 1.93 -3.19 15.33
CA ARG A 143 2.12 -4.56 15.83
C ARG A 143 3.34 -5.23 15.21
N ALA A 144 3.47 -5.18 13.88
CA ALA A 144 4.59 -5.79 13.18
C ALA A 144 5.95 -5.21 13.59
N ASN A 145 5.99 -3.93 13.96
CA ASN A 145 7.21 -3.28 14.46
C ASN A 145 7.53 -3.62 15.92
N CYS A 146 6.52 -3.92 16.74
CA CYS A 146 6.66 -4.19 18.17
C CYS A 146 6.73 -5.68 18.52
N ASP A 147 6.48 -6.58 17.56
CA ASP A 147 6.47 -8.03 17.79
C ASP A 147 7.84 -8.58 18.27
N ASP A 148 8.93 -7.87 17.97
CA ASP A 148 10.31 -8.21 18.37
C ASP A 148 10.70 -7.72 19.78
N TRP A 149 9.84 -6.99 20.49
CA TRP A 149 10.17 -6.41 21.81
C TRP A 149 9.95 -7.38 22.99
N LYS A 150 9.83 -8.69 22.76
CA LYS A 150 9.53 -9.69 23.79
C LYS A 150 10.74 -10.36 24.44
N ASP A 151 11.95 -9.84 24.22
CA ASP A 151 13.19 -10.31 24.85
C ASP A 151 13.67 -9.39 26.00
#